data_AF-A0A9D6U8J9-F1
#
_entry.id   AF-A0A9D6U8J9-F1
#
_cell.length_a   1.000
_cell.length_b   1.000
_cell.length_c   1.000
_cell.angle_alpha   90.00
_cell.angle_beta   90.00
_cell.angle_gamma   90.00
#
_symmetry.space_group_name_H-M   'P 1'
#
loop_
_entity.id
_entity.type
_entity.pdbx_description
1 polymer ?
#
loop_
_entity_poly.entity_id
_entity_poly.type
_entity_poly.pdbx_seq_one_letter_code
_entity_poly.pdbx_strand_id
1 'polypeptide(L)'
;MGSNAQNCFWAKKAGGGNYDFGTGIATNKAGNIYTTGYFQSSAISFGSTTLYNQSIPNSSNSDIFLAKYDLSGNLLWAKGWVGTRVNQAMLLQPMQAATFI
;
A
#
# COMPACT_ATOMS: atom_id res chain seq x y z
N MET A 1 20.19 32.31 14.08
CA MET A 1 20.17 31.28 13.01
C MET A 1 18.96 30.41 13.28
N GLY A 2 17.85 30.63 12.55
CA GLY A 2 16.59 29.92 12.78
C GLY A 2 16.75 28.45 12.38
N SER A 3 16.39 27.53 13.28
CA SER A 3 16.39 26.11 12.97
C SER A 3 15.36 25.84 11.88
N ASN A 4 15.82 25.55 10.67
CA ASN A 4 15.01 24.95 9.61
C ASN A 4 14.68 23.50 9.97
N ALA A 5 14.01 23.29 11.10
CA ALA A 5 13.46 21.99 11.43
C ALA A 5 12.34 21.73 10.42
N GLN A 6 12.60 20.85 9.45
CA GLN A 6 11.53 20.33 8.60
C GLN A 6 10.50 19.68 9.51
N ASN A 7 9.31 20.26 9.53
CA ASN A 7 8.25 19.81 10.41
C ASN A 7 7.71 18.48 9.87
N CYS A 8 7.87 17.39 10.61
CA CYS A 8 7.27 16.12 10.27
C CYS A 8 5.79 16.17 10.69
N PHE A 9 4.88 16.32 9.72
CA PHE A 9 3.46 16.37 10.01
C PHE A 9 2.94 15.02 10.52
N TRP A 10 3.32 13.93 9.86
CA TRP A 10 2.95 12.57 10.26
C TRP A 10 3.93 11.53 9.74
N ALA A 11 4.00 10.41 10.45
CA ALA A 11 4.63 9.18 10.02
C ALA A 11 3.68 8.02 10.31
N LYS A 12 3.59 7.06 9.39
CA LYS A 12 2.74 5.87 9.52
C LYS A 12 3.57 4.62 9.27
N LYS A 13 3.37 3.62 10.12
CA LYS A 13 3.93 2.28 9.89
C LYS A 13 3.00 1.51 8.96
N ALA A 14 3.58 0.84 7.97
CA ALA A 14 2.96 -0.23 7.22
C ALA A 14 3.97 -1.37 7.08
N GLY A 15 3.58 -2.58 7.47
CA GLY A 15 4.46 -3.75 7.51
C GLY A 15 4.11 -4.71 8.65
N GLY A 16 4.55 -5.95 8.52
CA GLY A 16 4.34 -7.06 9.46
C GLY A 16 5.66 -7.61 10.00
N GLY A 17 5.72 -8.93 10.17
CA GLY A 17 6.85 -9.64 10.80
C GLY A 17 7.94 -10.13 9.83
N ASN A 18 7.80 -9.88 8.53
CA ASN A 18 8.74 -10.31 7.50
C ASN A 18 9.16 -9.12 6.60
N TYR A 19 9.91 -9.37 5.53
CA TYR A 19 10.41 -8.32 4.64
C TYR A 19 9.29 -7.63 3.86
N ASP A 20 9.09 -6.34 4.14
CA ASP A 20 8.12 -5.49 3.46
C ASP A 20 8.79 -4.20 2.99
N PHE A 21 8.53 -3.80 1.75
CA PHE A 21 9.24 -2.70 1.12
C PHE A 21 8.27 -1.75 0.42
N GLY A 22 8.36 -0.47 0.76
CA GLY A 22 7.82 0.60 -0.08
C GLY A 22 8.72 0.82 -1.28
N THR A 23 8.14 0.89 -2.48
CA THR A 23 8.88 1.04 -3.75
C THR A 23 8.59 2.34 -4.48
N GLY A 24 7.47 3.00 -4.18
CA GLY A 24 7.07 4.21 -4.87
C GLY A 24 6.13 5.09 -4.06
N ILE A 25 6.22 6.39 -4.31
CA ILE A 25 5.31 7.40 -3.79
C ILE A 25 4.96 8.40 -4.90
N ALA A 26 3.70 8.77 -5.00
CA ALA A 26 3.21 9.77 -5.95
C ALA A 26 2.08 10.59 -5.34
N THR A 27 1.88 11.80 -5.86
CA THR A 27 0.77 12.67 -5.46
C THR A 27 -0.04 13.11 -6.68
N ASN A 28 -1.32 13.43 -6.46
CA ASN A 28 -2.16 14.05 -7.49
C ASN A 28 -2.46 15.53 -7.17
N LYS A 29 -3.05 16.27 -8.13
CA LYS A 29 -3.41 17.68 -7.97
C LYS A 29 -4.41 17.95 -6.83
N ALA A 30 -5.17 16.94 -6.42
CA ALA A 30 -6.11 17.03 -5.31
C ALA A 30 -5.44 16.75 -3.94
N GLY A 31 -4.12 16.58 -3.88
CA GLY A 31 -3.39 16.36 -2.63
C GLY A 31 -3.50 14.95 -2.08
N ASN A 32 -3.97 13.98 -2.86
CA ASN A 32 -3.95 12.58 -2.45
C ASN A 32 -2.54 12.01 -2.65
N ILE A 33 -2.13 11.17 -1.70
CA ILE A 33 -0.82 10.54 -1.68
C ILE A 33 -1.02 9.06 -1.94
N TYR A 34 -0.22 8.50 -2.85
CA TYR A 34 -0.26 7.11 -3.25
C TYR A 34 1.08 6.47 -2.91
N THR A 35 1.05 5.32 -2.27
CA THR A 35 2.25 4.54 -1.94
C THR A 35 2.09 3.13 -2.51
N THR A 36 3.17 2.62 -3.10
CA THR A 36 3.24 1.25 -3.63
C THR A 36 4.37 0.50 -2.97
N GLY A 37 4.28 -0.81 -3.03
CA GLY A 37 5.32 -1.67 -2.49
C GLY A 37 4.97 -3.14 -2.64
N TYR A 38 5.79 -3.97 -2.01
CA TYR A 38 5.54 -5.40 -1.88
C TYR A 38 5.81 -5.86 -0.45
N PHE A 39 5.16 -6.94 -0.04
CA PHE A 39 5.21 -7.44 1.32
C PHE A 39 5.28 -8.96 1.35
N GLN A 40 6.19 -9.49 2.17
CA GLN A 40 6.33 -10.93 2.45
C GLN A 40 5.67 -11.32 3.76
N SER A 41 5.31 -10.34 4.59
CA SER A 41 4.54 -10.58 5.83
C SER A 41 3.21 -11.25 5.52
N SER A 42 2.75 -12.16 6.38
CA SER A 42 1.43 -12.80 6.25
C SER A 42 0.28 -11.79 6.21
N ALA A 43 0.47 -10.66 6.90
CA ALA A 43 -0.41 -9.51 6.82
C ALA A 43 0.38 -8.21 6.99
N ILE A 44 -0.09 -7.15 6.33
CA ILE A 44 0.34 -5.77 6.57
C ILE A 44 -0.88 -4.91 6.85
N SER A 45 -0.73 -3.92 7.74
CA SER A 45 -1.82 -3.02 8.10
C SER A 45 -1.51 -1.59 7.71
N PHE A 46 -2.53 -0.93 7.17
CA PHE A 46 -2.59 0.49 6.89
C PHE A 46 -3.74 1.06 7.75
N GLY A 47 -3.41 1.62 8.91
CA GLY A 47 -4.45 2.02 9.88
C GLY A 47 -5.35 0.83 10.26
N SER A 48 -6.66 0.95 10.02
CA SER A 48 -7.65 -0.11 10.27
C SER A 48 -7.81 -1.12 9.12
N THR A 49 -7.18 -0.90 7.97
CA THR A 49 -7.24 -1.82 6.82
C THR A 49 -6.06 -2.77 6.85
N THR A 50 -6.34 -4.07 6.85
CA THR A 50 -5.32 -5.13 6.78
C THR A 50 -5.37 -5.82 5.42
N LEU A 51 -4.21 -5.92 4.77
CA LEU A 51 -4.03 -6.75 3.58
C LEU A 51 -3.32 -8.03 4.00
N TYR A 52 -3.77 -9.15 3.43
CA TYR A 52 -3.18 -10.46 3.67
C TYR A 52 -2.36 -10.88 2.46
N ASN A 53 -1.21 -11.47 2.71
CA ASN A 53 -0.39 -12.07 1.67
C ASN A 53 -1.06 -13.39 1.27
N GLN A 54 -1.46 -13.47 0.01
CA GLN A 54 -2.15 -14.61 -0.59
C GLN A 54 -1.18 -15.51 -1.36
N SER A 55 0.10 -15.15 -1.44
CA SER A 55 1.14 -16.03 -1.94
C SER A 55 1.37 -17.24 -1.02
N ILE A 56 1.91 -18.32 -1.58
CA ILE A 56 2.08 -19.62 -0.91
C ILE A 56 2.76 -19.48 0.46
N PRO A 57 2.18 -20.05 1.55
CA PRO A 57 2.79 -20.03 2.88
C PRO A 57 4.22 -20.59 2.86
N ASN A 58 5.15 -19.94 3.59
CA ASN A 58 6.57 -20.31 3.69
C ASN A 58 7.41 -20.14 2.42
N SER A 59 6.90 -19.46 1.40
CA SER A 59 7.71 -19.01 0.28
C SER A 59 8.22 -17.59 0.53
N SER A 60 9.39 -17.22 -0.02
CA SER A 60 9.87 -15.83 -0.07
C SER A 60 9.10 -14.99 -1.10
N ASN A 61 7.83 -15.31 -1.35
CA ASN A 61 6.98 -14.63 -2.31
C ASN A 61 6.36 -13.41 -1.67
N SER A 62 6.26 -12.36 -2.46
CA SER A 62 5.75 -11.07 -2.02
C SER A 62 4.46 -10.75 -2.77
N ASP A 63 3.46 -10.25 -2.06
CA ASP A 63 2.31 -9.61 -2.69
C ASP A 63 2.56 -8.12 -2.86
N ILE A 64 1.89 -7.49 -3.83
CA ILE A 64 1.99 -6.04 -4.06
C ILE A 64 0.86 -5.30 -3.37
N PHE A 65 1.11 -4.05 -2.99
CA PHE A 65 0.06 -3.17 -2.47
C PHE A 65 0.05 -1.81 -3.17
N LEU A 66 -1.11 -1.17 -3.12
CA LEU A 66 -1.32 0.24 -3.39
C LEU A 66 -2.18 0.82 -2.27
N ALA A 67 -1.67 1.83 -1.58
CA ALA A 67 -2.39 2.56 -0.53
C ALA A 67 -2.52 4.03 -0.89
N LYS A 68 -3.72 4.58 -0.67
CA LYS A 68 -4.07 5.97 -0.93
C LYS A 68 -4.40 6.68 0.38
N TYR A 69 -3.79 7.83 0.59
CA TYR A 69 -4.00 8.72 1.73
C TYR A 69 -4.49 10.10 1.30
N ASP A 70 -5.14 10.81 2.21
CA ASP A 70 -5.33 12.25 2.11
C ASP A 70 -4.07 13.02 2.56
N LEU A 71 -4.10 14.34 2.42
CA LEU A 71 -2.98 15.22 2.79
C LEU A 71 -2.66 15.19 4.31
N SER A 72 -3.67 14.86 5.13
CA SER A 72 -3.57 14.72 6.58
C SER A 72 -3.02 13.36 7.02
N GLY A 73 -2.72 12.46 6.08
CA GLY A 73 -2.19 11.13 6.36
C GLY A 73 -3.27 10.12 6.79
N ASN A 74 -4.54 10.41 6.57
CA ASN A 74 -5.61 9.44 6.78
C ASN A 74 -5.68 8.48 5.60
N LEU A 75 -5.79 7.19 5.88
CA LEU A 75 -5.98 6.20 4.82
C LEU A 75 -7.37 6.36 4.22
N LEU A 76 -7.44 6.51 2.90
CA LEU A 76 -8.68 6.48 2.15
C LEU A 76 -9.03 5.06 1.71
N TRP A 77 -8.03 4.31 1.22
CA TRP A 77 -8.15 2.87 0.94
C TRP A 77 -6.77 2.24 0.75
N ALA A 78 -6.69 0.92 0.95
CA ALA A 78 -5.55 0.10 0.56
C ALA A 78 -6.04 -1.13 -0.22
N LYS A 79 -5.28 -1.55 -1.22
CA LYS A 79 -5.56 -2.73 -2.05
C LYS A 79 -4.29 -3.54 -2.23
N GLY A 80 -4.43 -4.87 -2.26
CA GLY A 80 -3.33 -5.81 -2.44
C GLY A 80 -3.63 -6.82 -3.54
N TRP A 81 -2.58 -7.33 -4.18
CA TRP A 81 -2.67 -8.33 -5.24
C TRP A 81 -1.53 -9.33 -5.13
N VAL A 82 -1.80 -10.56 -5.59
CA VAL A 82 -0.81 -11.64 -5.59
C VAL A 82 0.37 -11.28 -6.47
N GLY A 83 1.56 -11.16 -5.88
CA GLY A 83 2.78 -10.83 -6.61
C GLY A 83 3.43 -12.10 -7.11
N THR A 84 2.81 -12.74 -8.11
CA THR A 84 3.45 -13.89 -8.74
C THR A 84 4.66 -13.41 -9.55
N ARG A 85 5.86 -13.96 -9.26
CA ARG A 85 7.07 -13.76 -10.08
C ARG A 85 6.95 -14.37 -11.49
N VAL A 86 5.90 -15.14 -11.72
CA VAL A 86 5.49 -15.58 -13.05
C VAL A 86 4.57 -14.51 -13.63
N ASN A 87 4.80 -14.13 -14.89
CA ASN A 87 4.01 -13.16 -15.64
C ASN A 87 2.55 -13.59 -15.86
N GLN A 88 1.81 -13.99 -14.83
CA GLN A 88 0.37 -14.10 -14.88
C GLN A 88 -0.19 -12.70 -14.66
N ALA A 89 -0.28 -12.03 -15.82
CA ALA A 89 -1.27 -11.03 -16.17
C ALA A 89 -1.83 -10.24 -14.98
N MET A 90 -1.53 -8.94 -15.03
CA MET A 90 -2.43 -7.86 -14.65
C MET A 90 -3.88 -8.15 -15.12
N LEU A 91 -4.58 -9.08 -14.47
CA LEU A 91 -6.03 -9.10 -14.38
C LEU A 91 -6.36 -8.07 -13.31
N LEU A 92 -6.21 -6.81 -13.70
CA LEU A 92 -7.12 -5.79 -13.21
C LEU A 92 -8.50 -6.30 -13.61
N GLN A 93 -9.16 -7.05 -12.72
CA GLN A 93 -10.60 -7.15 -12.81
C GLN A 93 -11.10 -5.70 -12.85
N PRO A 94 -11.93 -5.32 -13.84
CA PRO A 94 -12.44 -3.96 -13.89
C PRO A 94 -13.04 -3.70 -12.52
N MET A 95 -12.56 -2.64 -11.85
CA MET A 95 -13.22 -2.11 -10.66
C MET A 95 -14.70 -2.05 -11.01
N GLN A 96 -15.51 -2.96 -10.44
CA GLN A 96 -16.95 -2.88 -10.64
C GLN A 96 -17.32 -1.47 -10.20
N ALA A 97 -17.77 -0.70 -11.18
CA ALA A 97 -18.33 0.62 -10.95
C ALA A 97 -19.37 0.47 -9.85
N ALA A 98 -19.30 1.37 -8.87
CA ALA A 98 -20.37 1.55 -7.92
C ALA A 98 -21.65 1.80 -8.72
N THR A 99 -22.49 0.79 -8.83
CA THR A 99 -23.90 1.00 -9.16
C THR A 99 -24.57 1.36 -7.84
N PHE A 100 -24.63 2.66 -7.55
CA PHE A 100 -25.68 3.16 -6.68
C PHE A 100 -27.00 2.97 -7.44
N ILE A 101 -27.87 2.12 -6.90
CA ILE A 101 -29.32 2.27 -7.03
C ILE A 101 -29.84 2.84 -5.73
#